data_AF-A0A0Q1G5J4-F1
#
_entry.id   AF-A0A0Q1G5J4-F1
#
_cell.length_a   1.000
_cell.length_b   1.000
_cell.length_c   1.000
_cell.angle_alpha   90.00
_cell.angle_beta   90.00
_cell.angle_gamma   90.00
#
_symmetry.space_group_name_H-M   'P 1'
#
loop_
_entity.id
_entity.type
_entity.pdbx_description
1 polymer ?
#
loop_
_entity_poly.entity_id
_entity_poly.type
_entity_poly.pdbx_seq_one_letter_code
_entity_poly.pdbx_strand_id
1 'polypeptide(L)'
;MQEKFIEGLDRPPILVPCYHREKRRKDPEEDLVRKALSEGKLFGCDPKKAERAYVFTRGFVGQGEIVRAVARYTGLPEDRIEPWRKLGENHWNEILILLRNPYGVERGCEVEGNLEYRLHRVIRMALKYMDDPESNLVAEGMPDLTKRAIEDYFYGEDGIRNRFEEGLKRIEKGEKPFFLNEKRIFERSSRDSGVHVPHQGVGGRKVDDEEIRKIVEAEVTRILADRGL
;
A
#
# COMPACT_ATOMS: atom_id res chain seq x y z
N MET A 1 -1.47 -17.85 7.69
CA MET A 1 -1.20 -16.45 8.11
C MET A 1 -1.43 -15.47 6.96
N GLN A 2 -0.86 -15.73 5.79
CA GLN A 2 -1.13 -14.95 4.57
C GLN A 2 -2.63 -14.90 4.24
N GLU A 3 -3.35 -16.03 4.36
CA GLU A 3 -4.78 -16.14 4.05
C GLU A 3 -5.66 -15.15 4.83
N LYS A 4 -5.50 -15.04 6.16
CA LYS A 4 -6.27 -14.09 6.98
C LYS A 4 -5.86 -12.64 6.73
N PHE A 5 -4.59 -12.41 6.38
CA PHE A 5 -4.08 -11.07 6.12
C PHE A 5 -4.80 -10.39 4.94
N ILE A 6 -4.92 -11.12 3.84
CA ILE A 6 -5.57 -10.69 2.60
C ILE A 6 -7.05 -11.09 2.50
N GLU A 7 -7.60 -11.72 3.54
CA GLU A 7 -8.98 -12.21 3.53
C GLU A 7 -9.98 -11.09 3.26
N GLY A 8 -10.76 -11.27 2.19
CA GLY A 8 -11.76 -10.32 1.72
C GLY A 8 -11.19 -9.05 1.10
N LEU A 9 -9.91 -9.06 0.69
CA LEU A 9 -9.26 -7.91 0.07
C LEU A 9 -8.86 -8.21 -1.38
N ASP A 10 -9.29 -7.31 -2.27
CA ASP A 10 -8.83 -7.31 -3.67
C ASP A 10 -7.45 -6.66 -3.84
N ARG A 11 -6.96 -5.98 -2.79
CA ARG A 11 -5.74 -5.17 -2.79
C ARG A 11 -4.95 -5.27 -1.47
N PRO A 12 -3.62 -5.06 -1.50
CA PRO A 12 -2.81 -5.05 -0.29
C PRO A 12 -3.34 -4.04 0.74
N PRO A 13 -3.51 -4.42 2.01
CA PRO A 13 -4.02 -3.51 3.03
C PRO A 13 -2.95 -2.51 3.47
N ILE A 14 -3.41 -1.37 3.97
CA ILE A 14 -2.58 -0.44 4.76
C ILE A 14 -2.77 -0.79 6.23
N LEU A 15 -1.66 -0.94 6.96
CA LEU A 15 -1.67 -1.14 8.41
C LEU A 15 -1.26 0.14 9.12
N VAL A 16 -2.04 0.55 10.12
CA VAL A 16 -1.62 1.60 11.05
C VAL A 16 -1.25 0.97 12.39
N PRO A 17 0.02 1.04 12.79
CA PRO A 17 0.44 0.55 14.09
C PRO A 17 0.04 1.52 15.21
N CYS A 18 -0.43 0.94 16.32
CA CYS A 18 -0.85 1.61 17.53
C CYS A 18 -0.14 0.93 18.71
N TYR A 19 0.81 1.61 19.34
CA TYR A 19 1.68 1.01 20.35
C TYR A 19 1.58 1.72 21.69
N HIS A 20 1.51 0.96 22.77
CA HIS A 20 1.66 1.51 24.11
C HIS A 20 2.39 0.53 25.03
N ARG A 21 3.09 1.10 26.03
CA ARG A 21 3.70 0.36 27.11
C ARG A 21 3.46 1.05 28.44
N GLU A 22 3.22 0.26 29.48
CA GLU A 22 3.09 0.78 30.82
C GLU A 22 3.59 -0.21 31.87
N LYS A 23 3.88 0.30 33.08
CA LYS A 23 4.32 -0.53 34.20
C LYS A 23 3.22 -1.51 34.57
N ARG A 24 3.62 -2.71 34.99
CA ARG A 24 2.72 -3.77 35.44
C ARG A 24 1.83 -3.23 36.55
N ARG A 25 0.53 -3.42 36.37
CA ARG A 25 -0.51 -3.11 37.35
C ARG A 25 -1.59 -4.17 37.30
N LYS A 26 -2.52 -4.11 38.26
CA LYS A 26 -3.71 -4.94 38.26
C LYS A 26 -4.66 -4.47 37.15
N ASP A 27 -5.22 -5.42 36.41
CA ASP A 27 -6.24 -5.22 35.36
C ASP A 27 -5.90 -4.11 34.33
N PRO A 28 -4.75 -4.18 33.64
CA PRO A 28 -4.26 -3.12 32.74
C PRO A 28 -4.95 -3.05 31.37
N GLU A 29 -5.74 -4.05 30.98
CA GLU A 29 -6.09 -4.34 29.58
C GLU A 29 -6.83 -3.19 28.89
N GLU A 30 -7.85 -2.64 29.56
CA GLU A 30 -8.69 -1.57 29.01
C GLU A 30 -7.86 -0.32 28.70
N ASP A 31 -7.07 0.13 29.67
CA ASP A 31 -6.26 1.33 29.51
C ASP A 31 -5.10 1.11 28.54
N LEU A 32 -4.50 -0.07 28.54
CA LEU A 32 -3.41 -0.43 27.64
C LEU A 32 -3.89 -0.31 26.18
N VAL A 33 -5.09 -0.84 25.88
CA VAL A 33 -5.75 -0.70 24.57
C VAL A 33 -6.13 0.76 24.29
N ARG A 34 -6.78 1.44 25.24
CA ARG A 34 -7.23 2.83 25.08
C ARG A 34 -6.06 3.74 24.69
N LYS A 35 -4.97 3.70 25.46
CA LYS A 35 -3.80 4.55 25.22
C LYS A 35 -3.09 4.20 23.91
N ALA A 36 -3.03 2.93 23.54
CA ALA A 36 -2.48 2.55 22.23
C ALA A 36 -3.29 3.17 21.08
N LEU A 37 -4.61 3.14 21.15
CA LEU A 37 -5.51 3.64 20.11
C LEU A 37 -5.70 5.16 20.12
N SER A 38 -5.49 5.83 21.26
CA SER A 38 -5.60 7.29 21.37
C SER A 38 -4.28 8.01 21.14
N GLU A 39 -3.21 7.57 21.81
CA GLU A 39 -1.92 8.27 21.89
C GLU A 39 -0.81 7.51 21.15
N GLY A 40 -0.95 6.19 21.00
CA GLY A 40 0.08 5.29 20.45
C GLY A 40 0.10 5.16 18.93
N LYS A 41 -0.73 5.90 18.21
CA LYS A 41 -0.89 5.78 16.75
C LYS A 41 0.28 6.39 16.00
N LEU A 42 0.87 5.64 15.06
CA LEU A 42 1.90 6.20 14.17
C LEU A 42 1.35 7.26 13.21
N PHE A 43 0.11 7.05 12.74
CA PHE A 43 -0.63 7.99 11.91
C PHE A 43 -2.02 8.22 12.53
N GLY A 44 -2.51 9.45 12.48
CA GLY A 44 -3.89 9.73 12.85
C GLY A 44 -4.84 8.90 11.98
N CYS A 45 -5.83 8.30 12.61
CA CYS A 45 -6.85 7.48 11.97
C CYS A 45 -8.04 7.31 12.93
N ASP A 46 -9.17 6.86 12.38
CA ASP A 46 -10.34 6.44 13.13
C ASP A 46 -10.31 4.90 13.30
N PRO A 47 -10.03 4.38 14.50
CA PRO A 47 -10.02 2.94 14.75
C PRO A 47 -11.35 2.26 14.42
N LYS A 48 -12.47 2.99 14.41
CA LYS A 48 -13.79 2.47 14.06
C LYS A 48 -13.96 2.15 12.58
N LYS A 49 -13.06 2.66 11.73
CA LYS A 49 -13.03 2.36 10.30
C LYS A 49 -12.20 1.13 9.97
N ALA A 50 -11.50 0.55 10.95
CA ALA A 50 -10.70 -0.65 10.72
C ALA A 50 -11.58 -1.82 10.25
N GLU A 51 -11.02 -2.65 9.38
CA GLU A 51 -11.67 -3.88 8.90
C GLU A 51 -11.24 -5.13 9.68
N ARG A 52 -10.08 -5.03 10.34
CA ARG A 52 -9.49 -6.09 11.16
C ARG A 52 -8.46 -5.49 12.13
N ALA A 53 -8.18 -6.18 13.22
CA ALA A 53 -7.11 -5.83 14.14
C ALA A 53 -6.21 -7.03 14.43
N TYR A 54 -4.91 -6.81 14.38
CA TYR A 54 -3.89 -7.77 14.80
C TYR A 54 -3.25 -7.26 16.09
N VAL A 55 -3.40 -8.01 17.17
CA VAL A 55 -3.09 -7.52 18.52
C VAL A 55 -1.96 -8.35 19.10
N PHE A 56 -0.80 -7.74 19.29
CA PHE A 56 0.36 -8.37 19.90
C PHE A 56 0.52 -7.83 21.31
N THR A 57 0.53 -8.72 22.29
CA THR A 57 0.71 -8.37 23.70
C THR A 57 1.95 -9.03 24.27
N ARG A 58 2.68 -8.29 25.10
CA ARG A 58 3.76 -8.82 25.92
C ARG A 58 3.52 -8.44 27.37
N GLY A 59 3.43 -9.42 28.27
CA GLY A 59 3.22 -9.17 29.70
C GLY A 59 2.22 -10.10 30.38
N PHE A 60 1.76 -9.67 31.55
CA PHE A 60 0.74 -10.35 32.36
C PHE A 60 -0.61 -9.69 32.10
N VAL A 61 -1.18 -9.96 30.92
CA VAL A 61 -2.46 -9.43 30.47
C VAL A 61 -3.39 -10.56 30.03
N GLY A 62 -4.67 -10.44 30.34
CA GLY A 62 -5.72 -11.36 29.94
C GLY A 62 -6.04 -11.22 28.45
N GLN A 63 -5.92 -12.32 27.70
CA GLN A 63 -6.12 -12.28 26.24
C GLN A 63 -7.59 -11.96 25.88
N GLY A 64 -8.56 -12.53 26.60
CA GLY A 64 -9.98 -12.27 26.34
C GLY A 64 -10.39 -10.84 26.70
N GLU A 65 -9.81 -10.29 27.76
CA GLU A 65 -10.00 -8.92 28.21
C GLU A 65 -9.47 -7.93 27.17
N ILE A 66 -8.28 -8.19 26.61
CA ILE A 66 -7.71 -7.40 25.51
C ILE A 66 -8.61 -7.44 24.27
N VAL A 67 -9.08 -8.62 23.86
CA VAL A 67 -9.98 -8.74 22.70
C VAL A 67 -11.26 -7.94 22.91
N ARG A 68 -11.91 -8.06 24.07
CA ARG A 68 -13.12 -7.30 24.41
C ARG A 68 -12.88 -5.78 24.44
N ALA A 69 -11.75 -5.35 24.98
CA ALA A 69 -11.36 -3.94 24.99
C ALA A 69 -11.15 -3.43 23.55
N VAL A 70 -10.42 -4.16 22.71
CA VAL A 70 -10.22 -3.79 21.29
C VAL A 70 -11.55 -3.73 20.55
N ALA A 71 -12.43 -4.72 20.72
CA ALA A 71 -13.76 -4.75 20.12
C ALA A 71 -14.58 -3.51 20.53
N ARG A 72 -14.55 -3.10 21.79
CA ARG A 72 -15.25 -1.91 22.29
C ARG A 72 -14.77 -0.61 21.64
N TYR A 73 -13.45 -0.43 21.52
CA TYR A 73 -12.89 0.82 20.98
C TYR A 73 -12.92 0.90 19.46
N THR A 74 -12.89 -0.24 18.76
CA THR A 74 -12.89 -0.32 17.29
C THR A 74 -14.25 -0.64 16.70
N GLY A 75 -15.21 -1.15 17.47
CA GLY A 75 -16.47 -1.68 16.95
C GLY A 75 -16.33 -2.96 16.13
N LEU A 76 -15.13 -3.56 16.07
CA LEU A 76 -14.91 -4.81 15.37
C LEU A 76 -15.54 -5.98 16.14
N PRO A 77 -16.14 -6.96 15.43
CA PRO A 77 -16.53 -8.21 16.06
C PRO A 77 -15.28 -9.02 16.46
N GLU A 78 -15.39 -9.85 17.50
CA GLU A 78 -14.23 -10.53 18.10
C GLU A 78 -13.51 -11.48 17.12
N ASP A 79 -14.22 -12.05 16.13
CA ASP A 79 -13.66 -12.91 15.08
C ASP A 79 -12.77 -12.15 14.07
N ARG A 80 -12.90 -10.82 14.02
CA ARG A 80 -12.04 -9.89 13.26
C ARG A 80 -10.88 -9.35 14.09
N ILE A 81 -10.67 -9.85 15.30
CA ILE A 81 -9.55 -9.49 16.17
C ILE A 81 -8.68 -10.72 16.36
N GLU A 82 -7.43 -10.64 15.93
CA GLU A 82 -6.47 -11.73 16.10
C GLU A 82 -5.48 -11.38 17.20
N PRO A 83 -5.61 -11.99 18.39
CA PRO A 83 -4.67 -11.78 19.48
C PRO A 83 -3.49 -12.76 19.44
N TRP A 84 -2.31 -12.22 19.74
CA TRP A 84 -1.09 -12.95 20.06
C TRP A 84 -0.55 -12.47 21.39
N ARG A 85 -0.12 -13.42 22.21
CA ARG A 85 0.42 -13.15 23.52
C ARG A 85 1.76 -13.82 23.72
N LYS A 86 2.71 -13.05 24.24
CA LYS A 86 3.95 -13.54 24.82
C LYS A 86 4.04 -13.12 26.28
N LEU A 87 4.55 -13.98 27.15
CA LEU A 87 4.85 -13.57 28.52
C LEU A 87 5.97 -12.50 28.52
N GLY A 88 5.79 -11.48 29.33
CA GLY A 88 6.74 -10.38 29.44
C GLY A 88 7.85 -10.66 30.46
N GLU A 89 8.96 -9.98 30.28
CA GLU A 89 10.04 -9.87 31.26
C GLU A 89 10.11 -8.38 31.66
N ASN A 90 10.53 -8.08 32.90
CA ASN A 90 10.82 -6.72 33.40
C ASN A 90 9.66 -5.83 33.87
N HIS A 91 8.61 -6.37 34.50
CA HIS A 91 7.54 -5.54 35.13
C HIS A 91 6.83 -4.55 34.20
N TRP A 92 6.83 -4.77 32.87
CA TRP A 92 6.09 -3.98 31.89
C TRP A 92 5.02 -4.81 31.20
N ASN A 93 3.93 -4.15 30.82
CA ASN A 93 2.93 -4.66 29.90
C ASN A 93 2.97 -3.79 28.63
N GLU A 94 2.98 -4.46 27.48
CA GLU A 94 3.10 -3.83 26.16
C GLU A 94 2.00 -4.35 25.24
N ILE A 95 1.52 -3.46 24.37
CA ILE A 95 0.58 -3.81 23.30
C ILE A 95 1.00 -3.12 22.01
N LEU A 96 0.92 -3.87 20.91
CA LEU A 96 0.95 -3.36 19.55
C LEU A 96 -0.34 -3.83 18.87
N ILE A 97 -1.15 -2.89 18.42
CA ILE A 97 -2.34 -3.15 17.60
C ILE A 97 -2.03 -2.68 16.18
N LEU A 98 -2.11 -3.58 15.20
CA LEU A 98 -2.08 -3.23 13.78
C LEU A 98 -3.51 -3.18 13.27
N LEU A 99 -4.00 -1.96 13.02
CA LEU A 99 -5.33 -1.74 12.44
C LEU A 99 -5.25 -1.87 10.92
N ARG A 100 -6.10 -2.72 10.34
CA ARG A 100 -6.19 -2.93 8.89
C ARG A 100 -7.15 -1.94 8.26
N ASN A 101 -6.65 -1.14 7.32
CA ASN A 101 -7.39 -0.11 6.59
C ASN A 101 -8.24 0.83 7.50
N PRO A 102 -7.71 1.44 8.57
CA PRO A 102 -8.49 2.29 9.49
C PRO A 102 -8.74 3.70 8.93
N TYR A 103 -9.04 3.80 7.65
CA TYR A 103 -9.26 5.04 6.92
C TYR A 103 -10.64 5.07 6.28
N GLY A 104 -10.96 6.12 5.53
CA GLY A 104 -12.25 6.24 4.84
C GLY A 104 -13.27 7.04 5.64
N VAL A 105 -12.77 8.04 6.36
CA VAL A 105 -13.59 9.13 6.88
C VAL A 105 -13.76 10.15 5.77
N GLU A 106 -15.00 10.51 5.45
CA GLU A 106 -15.29 11.58 4.50
C GLU A 106 -14.60 12.87 4.95
N ARG A 107 -13.90 13.54 4.03
CA ARG A 107 -13.04 14.71 4.29
C ARG A 107 -11.99 14.48 5.39
N GLY A 108 -11.61 13.22 5.65
CA GLY A 108 -10.54 12.88 6.60
C GLY A 108 -9.18 13.49 6.22
N CYS A 109 -9.01 13.88 4.96
CA CYS A 109 -7.86 14.61 4.45
C CYS A 109 -7.72 16.05 4.95
N GLU A 110 -8.72 16.61 5.63
CA GLU A 110 -8.65 17.96 6.21
C GLU A 110 -8.10 17.97 7.63
N VAL A 111 -7.99 16.79 8.26
CA VAL A 111 -7.51 16.64 9.63
C VAL A 111 -6.00 16.42 9.62
N GLU A 112 -5.24 17.45 10.01
CA GLU A 112 -3.79 17.38 10.05
C GLU A 112 -3.30 16.21 10.94
N GLY A 113 -2.31 15.47 10.41
CA GLY A 113 -1.74 14.30 11.09
C GLY A 113 -2.42 12.97 10.76
N ASN A 114 -3.62 12.96 10.16
CA ASN A 114 -4.27 11.75 9.69
C ASN A 114 -3.53 11.11 8.49
N LEU A 115 -3.72 9.80 8.31
CA LEU A 115 -3.21 9.05 7.16
C LEU A 115 -3.74 9.64 5.85
N GLU A 116 -5.04 9.93 5.78
CA GLU A 116 -5.72 10.59 4.65
C GLU A 116 -5.05 11.92 4.31
N TYR A 117 -4.81 12.77 5.30
CA TYR A 117 -4.19 14.09 5.11
C TYR A 117 -2.78 13.95 4.53
N ARG A 118 -1.98 13.02 5.06
CA ARG A 118 -0.61 12.79 4.59
C ARG A 118 -0.60 12.30 3.14
N LEU A 119 -1.44 11.32 2.81
CA LEU A 119 -1.51 10.79 1.44
C LEU A 119 -2.05 11.83 0.46
N HIS A 120 -3.11 12.54 0.82
CA HIS A 120 -3.68 13.64 0.02
C HIS A 120 -2.62 14.71 -0.28
N ARG A 121 -1.89 15.16 0.75
CA ARG A 121 -0.82 16.14 0.60
C ARG A 121 0.31 15.64 -0.31
N VAL A 122 0.76 14.40 -0.15
CA VAL A 122 1.81 13.81 -1.00
C VAL A 122 1.36 13.76 -2.46
N ILE A 123 0.13 13.32 -2.72
CA ILE A 123 -0.42 13.26 -4.08
C ILE A 123 -0.53 14.68 -4.69
N ARG A 124 -1.03 15.66 -3.94
CA ARG A 124 -1.09 17.06 -4.40
C ARG A 124 0.28 17.64 -4.69
N MET A 125 1.28 17.33 -3.86
CA MET A 125 2.65 17.73 -4.12
C MET A 125 3.19 17.07 -5.39
N ALA A 126 2.94 15.78 -5.59
CA ALA A 126 3.35 15.06 -6.80
C ALA A 126 2.73 15.69 -8.06
N LEU A 127 1.43 15.97 -8.05
CA LEU A 127 0.75 16.67 -9.15
C LEU A 127 1.37 18.04 -9.42
N LYS A 128 1.65 18.82 -8.37
CA LYS A 128 2.34 20.11 -8.51
C LYS A 128 3.71 19.97 -9.17
N TYR A 129 4.50 18.97 -8.79
CA TYR A 129 5.79 18.68 -9.43
C TYR A 129 5.63 18.23 -10.89
N MET A 130 4.56 17.51 -11.23
CA MET A 130 4.26 17.12 -12.61
C MET A 130 3.85 18.29 -13.51
N ASP A 131 3.28 19.34 -12.93
CA ASP A 131 2.87 20.57 -13.62
C ASP A 131 3.99 21.63 -13.67
N ASP A 132 5.08 21.43 -12.95
CA ASP A 132 6.21 22.36 -12.89
C ASP A 132 7.13 22.20 -14.12
N PRO A 133 7.23 23.20 -15.01
CA PRO A 133 8.09 23.14 -16.18
C PRO A 133 9.58 22.97 -15.86
N GLU A 134 10.03 23.37 -14.67
CA GLU A 134 11.43 23.24 -14.26
C GLU A 134 11.77 21.83 -13.75
N SER A 135 10.76 21.06 -13.37
CA SER A 135 10.93 19.72 -12.79
C SER A 135 11.27 18.63 -13.82
N ASN A 136 11.16 18.93 -15.13
CA ASN A 136 11.60 18.13 -16.28
C ASN A 136 11.57 16.60 -16.03
N LEU A 137 10.38 16.03 -15.86
CA LEU A 137 10.20 14.58 -15.68
C LEU A 137 10.68 13.77 -16.91
N VAL A 138 10.82 14.44 -18.05
CA VAL A 138 11.27 13.90 -19.32
C VAL A 138 12.51 14.68 -19.77
N ALA A 139 13.70 14.12 -19.59
CA ALA A 139 14.95 14.81 -19.93
C ALA A 139 15.18 14.86 -21.45
N GLU A 140 15.71 15.98 -21.94
CA GLU A 140 15.95 16.23 -23.38
C GLU A 140 16.94 15.25 -24.03
N GLY A 141 17.82 14.60 -23.25
CA GLY A 141 18.81 13.64 -23.75
C GLY A 141 18.34 12.18 -23.83
N MET A 142 17.06 11.88 -23.54
CA MET A 142 16.56 10.50 -23.58
C MET A 142 16.27 10.03 -25.01
N PRO A 143 16.49 8.73 -25.32
CA PRO A 143 16.03 8.15 -26.57
C PRO A 143 14.52 8.34 -26.77
N ASP A 144 14.09 8.64 -28.00
CA ASP A 144 12.69 8.94 -28.32
C ASP A 144 11.69 7.88 -27.83
N LEU A 145 12.06 6.61 -27.89
CA LEU A 145 11.23 5.50 -27.40
C LEU A 145 11.00 5.59 -25.88
N THR A 146 12.08 5.85 -25.13
CA THR A 146 12.03 6.03 -23.67
C THR A 146 11.26 7.29 -23.31
N LYS A 147 11.46 8.36 -24.07
CA LYS A 147 10.76 9.63 -23.92
C LYS A 147 9.24 9.44 -23.99
N ARG A 148 8.75 8.80 -25.06
CA ARG A 148 7.32 8.51 -25.26
C ARG A 148 6.75 7.58 -24.19
N ALA A 149 7.50 6.58 -23.75
CA ALA A 149 7.03 5.66 -22.71
C ALA A 149 6.86 6.38 -21.36
N ILE A 150 7.76 7.31 -21.02
CA ILE A 150 7.67 8.12 -19.79
C ILE A 150 6.52 9.13 -19.92
N GLU A 151 6.38 9.79 -21.06
CA GLU A 151 5.27 10.71 -21.34
C GLU A 151 3.91 10.00 -21.19
N ASP A 152 3.74 8.81 -21.78
CA ASP A 152 2.51 8.03 -21.65
C ASP A 152 2.29 7.54 -20.21
N TYR A 153 3.34 7.11 -19.53
CA TYR A 153 3.23 6.65 -18.14
C TYR A 153 2.75 7.76 -17.20
N PHE A 154 3.28 8.97 -17.33
CA PHE A 154 2.90 10.09 -16.45
C PHE A 154 1.63 10.80 -16.91
N TYR A 155 1.49 11.06 -18.22
CA TYR A 155 0.52 12.00 -18.79
C TYR A 155 -0.44 11.38 -19.81
N GLY A 156 -0.30 10.10 -20.16
CA GLY A 156 -1.23 9.40 -21.06
C GLY A 156 -2.65 9.29 -20.48
N GLU A 157 -3.58 8.75 -21.28
CA GLU A 157 -5.01 8.65 -20.92
C GLU A 157 -5.25 7.83 -19.63
N ASP A 158 -4.43 6.81 -19.36
CA ASP A 158 -4.37 6.07 -18.08
C ASP A 158 -3.07 6.38 -17.31
N GLY A 159 -2.52 7.58 -17.48
CA GLY A 159 -1.28 8.02 -16.85
C GLY A 159 -1.39 8.16 -15.33
N ILE A 160 -0.23 8.27 -14.67
CA ILE A 160 -0.13 8.52 -13.22
C ILE A 160 -0.92 9.76 -12.80
N ARG A 161 -0.95 10.82 -13.63
CA ARG A 161 -1.73 12.04 -13.36
C ARG A 161 -3.19 11.73 -13.08
N ASN A 162 -3.87 11.08 -14.02
CA ASN A 162 -5.30 10.78 -13.91
C ASN A 162 -5.59 9.86 -12.71
N ARG A 163 -4.69 8.91 -12.43
CA ARG A 163 -4.79 8.02 -11.26
C ARG A 163 -4.61 8.77 -9.94
N PHE A 164 -3.73 9.76 -9.89
CA PHE A 164 -3.57 10.64 -8.72
C PHE A 164 -4.79 11.53 -8.51
N GLU A 165 -5.34 12.13 -9.57
CA GLU A 165 -6.56 12.92 -9.49
C GLU A 165 -7.75 12.09 -9.00
N GLU A 166 -7.90 10.86 -9.49
CA GLU A 166 -8.93 9.94 -9.00
C GLU A 166 -8.67 9.52 -7.54
N GLY A 167 -7.42 9.23 -7.18
CA GLY A 167 -7.03 8.94 -5.80
C GLY A 167 -7.39 10.07 -4.84
N LEU A 168 -7.19 11.34 -5.22
CA LEU A 168 -7.61 12.50 -4.42
C LEU A 168 -9.12 12.51 -4.18
N LYS A 169 -9.93 12.34 -5.23
CA LYS A 169 -11.40 12.29 -5.11
C LYS A 169 -11.85 11.18 -4.17
N ARG A 170 -11.24 10.00 -4.28
CA ARG A 170 -11.53 8.85 -3.41
C ARG A 170 -11.18 9.14 -1.95
N ILE A 171 -10.02 9.72 -1.69
CA ILE A 171 -9.61 10.14 -0.34
C ILE A 171 -10.61 11.15 0.24
N GLU A 172 -10.99 12.17 -0.53
CA GLU A 172 -11.92 13.21 -0.10
C GLU A 172 -13.30 12.65 0.25
N LYS A 173 -13.79 11.67 -0.52
CA LYS A 173 -15.04 10.95 -0.27
C LYS A 173 -14.96 9.88 0.83
N GLY A 174 -13.76 9.57 1.33
CA GLY A 174 -13.58 8.49 2.29
C GLY A 174 -13.73 7.08 1.70
N GLU A 175 -13.48 6.92 0.40
CA GLU A 175 -13.59 5.62 -0.29
C GLU A 175 -12.35 4.75 -0.07
N LYS A 176 -12.57 3.43 0.01
CA LYS A 176 -11.51 2.42 0.08
C LYS A 176 -11.47 1.56 -1.18
N PRO A 177 -10.29 1.16 -1.69
CA PRO A 177 -8.95 1.67 -1.34
C PRO A 177 -8.68 3.05 -1.98
N PHE A 178 -7.67 3.77 -1.49
CA PHE A 178 -7.23 5.04 -2.10
C PHE A 178 -6.64 4.85 -3.51
N PHE A 179 -5.83 3.81 -3.68
CA PHE A 179 -5.18 3.47 -4.94
C PHE A 179 -5.78 2.19 -5.51
N LEU A 180 -6.15 2.23 -6.78
CA LEU A 180 -6.85 1.11 -7.44
C LEU A 180 -5.85 0.10 -8.04
N ASN A 181 -4.95 0.56 -8.90
CA ASN A 181 -4.01 -0.31 -9.61
C ASN A 181 -2.58 0.26 -9.56
N GLU A 182 -1.60 -0.63 -9.37
CA GLU A 182 -0.21 -0.32 -9.69
C GLU A 182 -0.10 -0.04 -11.19
N LYS A 183 0.80 0.86 -11.59
CA LYS A 183 1.15 1.07 -13.00
C LYS A 183 2.62 0.72 -13.14
N ARG A 184 2.96 -0.06 -14.17
CA ARG A 184 4.35 -0.37 -14.50
C ARG A 184 4.77 0.43 -15.72
N ILE A 185 5.95 1.03 -15.65
CA ILE A 185 6.46 1.96 -16.67
C ILE A 185 6.95 1.24 -17.94
N PHE A 186 7.29 -0.06 -17.84
CA PHE A 186 7.83 -0.87 -18.94
C PHE A 186 7.05 -2.16 -19.20
N GLU A 187 5.77 -2.22 -18.84
CA GLU A 187 4.94 -3.34 -19.27
C GLU A 187 4.71 -3.26 -20.78
N ARG A 188 5.22 -4.25 -21.53
CA ARG A 188 4.86 -4.44 -22.94
C ARG A 188 3.35 -4.56 -23.00
N SER A 189 2.72 -3.61 -23.69
CA SER A 189 1.28 -3.51 -23.93
C SER A 189 0.74 -4.77 -24.59
N SER A 190 0.45 -5.77 -23.76
CA SER A 190 -0.46 -6.84 -24.11
C SER A 190 -1.83 -6.26 -23.85
N ARG A 191 -2.54 -5.88 -24.91
CA ARG A 191 -3.99 -5.74 -24.86
C ARG A 191 -4.54 -7.02 -24.23
N ASP A 192 -5.11 -6.98 -23.02
CA ASP A 192 -6.53 -7.22 -22.82
C ASP A 192 -6.97 -7.13 -21.36
N SER A 193 -8.24 -6.74 -21.26
CA SER A 193 -9.24 -6.90 -20.21
C SER A 193 -9.01 -7.93 -19.07
N GLY A 194 -9.34 -7.48 -17.86
CA GLY A 194 -10.17 -8.23 -16.91
C GLY A 194 -9.56 -9.43 -16.16
N VAL A 195 -9.83 -9.44 -14.85
CA VAL A 195 -9.72 -10.58 -13.91
C VAL A 195 -8.31 -10.83 -13.35
N HIS A 196 -8.15 -10.43 -12.09
CA HIS A 196 -7.16 -10.98 -11.16
C HIS A 196 -7.26 -12.51 -11.13
N VAL A 197 -6.20 -13.19 -11.51
CA VAL A 197 -5.97 -14.58 -11.11
C VAL A 197 -4.72 -14.61 -10.22
N PRO A 198 -4.83 -15.03 -8.95
CA PRO A 198 -3.67 -15.16 -8.08
C PRO A 198 -2.87 -16.43 -8.45
N HIS A 199 -1.57 -16.25 -8.64
CA HIS A 199 -0.51 -17.26 -8.68
C HIS A 199 -0.86 -18.68 -9.16
N GLN A 200 -0.74 -18.91 -10.46
CA GLN A 200 -0.17 -20.14 -11.00
C GLN A 200 0.94 -19.76 -11.99
N GLY A 201 2.14 -20.32 -11.80
CA GLY A 201 3.27 -20.08 -12.69
C GLY A 201 2.98 -20.63 -14.08
N VAL A 202 2.68 -19.75 -15.04
CA VAL A 202 2.62 -19.99 -16.49
C VAL A 202 2.71 -18.60 -17.12
N GLY A 203 3.49 -18.26 -18.13
CA GLY A 203 4.44 -18.99 -18.94
C GLY A 203 5.12 -17.91 -19.76
N GLY A 204 6.36 -17.55 -19.40
CA GLY A 204 7.20 -16.79 -20.31
C GLY A 204 7.25 -17.60 -21.59
N ARG A 205 6.80 -17.01 -22.71
CA ARG A 205 7.13 -17.56 -24.03
C ARG A 205 8.65 -17.67 -24.00
N LYS A 206 9.17 -18.90 -23.90
CA LYS A 206 10.59 -19.14 -24.15
C LYS A 206 10.78 -18.60 -25.56
N VAL A 207 11.40 -17.43 -25.66
CA VAL A 207 11.87 -16.95 -26.94
C VAL A 207 12.82 -18.04 -27.38
N ASP A 208 12.44 -18.72 -28.45
CA ASP A 208 13.22 -19.82 -28.99
C ASP A 208 14.61 -19.28 -29.31
N ASP A 209 15.66 -19.99 -28.90
CA ASP A 209 17.04 -19.53 -29.13
C ASP A 209 17.29 -19.32 -30.64
N GLU A 210 16.52 -20.00 -31.49
CA GLU A 210 16.49 -19.84 -32.94
C GLU A 210 15.91 -18.47 -33.39
N GLU A 211 14.95 -17.93 -32.64
CA GLU A 211 14.33 -16.63 -32.90
C GLU A 211 15.28 -15.50 -32.49
N ILE A 212 16.00 -15.66 -31.36
CA ILE A 212 17.08 -14.76 -30.94
C ILE A 212 18.21 -14.78 -31.96
N ARG A 213 18.61 -15.98 -32.41
CA ARG A 213 19.69 -16.14 -33.39
C ARG A 213 19.38 -15.45 -34.71
N LYS A 214 18.16 -15.57 -35.23
CA LYS A 214 17.75 -14.87 -36.46
C LYS A 214 17.77 -13.34 -36.31
N ILE A 215 17.37 -12.82 -35.15
CA ILE A 215 17.43 -11.37 -34.88
C ILE A 215 18.87 -10.89 -34.83
N VAL A 216 19.76 -11.64 -34.17
CA VAL A 216 21.18 -11.29 -34.07
C VAL A 216 21.89 -11.43 -35.43
N GLU A 217 21.62 -12.48 -36.19
CA GLU A 217 22.19 -12.68 -37.54
C GLU A 217 21.73 -11.59 -38.52
N ALA A 218 20.45 -11.20 -38.47
CA ALA A 218 19.94 -10.09 -39.30
C ALA A 218 20.61 -8.75 -38.94
N GLU A 219 20.80 -8.48 -37.65
CA GLU A 219 21.44 -7.25 -37.17
C GLU A 219 22.95 -7.21 -37.49
N VAL A 220 23.66 -8.33 -37.33
CA VAL A 220 25.08 -8.46 -37.70
C VAL A 220 25.26 -8.29 -39.22
N THR A 221 24.40 -8.90 -40.02
CA THR A 221 24.43 -8.77 -41.49
C THR A 221 24.19 -7.33 -41.92
N ARG A 222 23.27 -6.61 -41.25
CA ARG A 222 23.04 -5.18 -41.50
C ARG A 222 24.28 -4.34 -41.15
N ILE A 223 24.91 -4.59 -40.01
CA ILE A 223 26.12 -3.87 -39.57
C ILE A 223 27.31 -4.12 -40.51
N LEU A 224 27.44 -5.34 -41.05
CA LEU A 224 28.50 -5.67 -42.01
C LEU A 224 28.26 -4.99 -43.37
N ALA A 225 27.02 -5.00 -43.87
CA ALA A 225 26.63 -4.29 -45.08
C ALA A 225 26.86 -2.77 -44.97
N ASP A 226 26.51 -2.17 -43.83
CA ASP A 226 26.74 -0.73 -43.56
C ASP A 226 28.22 -0.37 -43.46
N ARG A 227 29.09 -1.35 -43.18
CA ARG A 227 30.56 -1.18 -43.12
C ARG A 227 31.28 -1.60 -44.41
N GLY A 228 30.55 -2.01 -45.44
CA GLY A 228 31.12 -2.40 -46.74
C GLY A 228 31.98 -3.68 -46.69
N LEU A 229 31.66 -4.61 -45.78
CA LEU A 229 32.30 -5.93 -45.62
C LEU A 229 31.32 -7.07 -45.93
#